data_AF-A0A564Z1P4-F1
#
_entry.id   AF-A0A564Z1P4-F1
#
_cell.length_a   1.000
_cell.length_b   1.000
_cell.length_c   1.000
_cell.angle_alpha   90.00
_cell.angle_beta   90.00
_cell.angle_gamma   90.00
#
_symmetry.space_group_name_H-M   'P 1'
#
loop_
_entity.id
_entity.type
_entity.pdbx_description
1 polymer ?
#
loop_
_entity_poly.entity_id
_entity_poly.type
_entity_poly.pdbx_seq_one_letter_code
_entity_poly.pdbx_strand_id
1 'polypeptide(L)'
;PNEDSAALNGTFADGLWHSVYFEISQTTVRTIVDGREYNTNQTFTERINFEKVFYIGGGRPQKFSFQGCMRRINVNAQDVIWAQLDPESRSSEIVNGSCLVTDRCSPNPCKHEAPCTQNGATFFCDCSNTGYSGAVCHQSEYFTSCSEVGLFYGQTAPQINVTIDLDGSGVLDPFTVLCDFTDRNNPETRIQHTDGNFLSVDGFQNPGSYKRILNYGKASRAALAELTRRAMYCEQSVAYRCWNAKLLAKPQGYGDGTELTWGWWVSRSG
;
A
#
# COMPACT_ATOMS: atom_id res chain seq x y z
N PRO A 1 20.20 -22.72 -4.04
CA PRO A 1 20.25 -21.39 -3.37
C PRO A 1 20.06 -21.57 -1.86
N ASN A 2 20.73 -20.77 -1.03
CA ASN A 2 20.49 -20.74 0.41
C ASN A 2 19.32 -19.79 0.69
N GLU A 3 18.12 -20.27 0.41
CA GLU A 3 16.89 -19.48 0.47
C GLU A 3 15.84 -20.23 1.28
N ASP A 4 15.12 -19.48 2.11
CA ASP A 4 13.92 -19.97 2.77
C ASP A 4 12.74 -19.94 1.79
N SER A 5 12.19 -21.11 1.46
CA SER A 5 11.01 -21.18 0.59
C SER A 5 9.72 -20.74 1.26
N ALA A 6 9.68 -20.61 2.58
CA ALA A 6 8.52 -20.11 3.30
C ALA A 6 8.47 -18.57 3.30
N ALA A 7 9.61 -17.89 3.14
CA ALA A 7 9.71 -16.45 3.11
C ALA A 7 9.49 -15.86 1.71
N LEU A 8 8.70 -14.78 1.63
CA LEU A 8 8.41 -14.04 0.39
C LEU A 8 9.66 -13.52 -0.34
N ASN A 9 10.71 -13.18 0.41
CA ASN A 9 11.98 -12.66 -0.12
C ASN A 9 13.11 -13.69 -0.07
N GLY A 10 12.82 -14.95 0.27
CA GLY A 10 13.82 -16.01 0.38
C GLY A 10 14.74 -15.91 1.60
N THR A 11 14.51 -14.97 2.53
CA THR A 11 15.40 -14.75 3.68
C THR A 11 14.94 -15.51 4.93
N PHE A 12 15.88 -16.03 5.72
CA PHE A 12 15.64 -16.60 7.06
C PHE A 12 15.48 -15.54 8.16
N ALA A 13 15.28 -14.27 7.78
CA ALA A 13 15.07 -13.13 8.68
C ALA A 13 13.63 -12.64 8.59
N ASP A 14 12.69 -13.58 8.58
CA ASP A 14 11.26 -13.38 8.37
C ASP A 14 10.46 -13.28 9.69
N GLY A 15 11.14 -13.41 10.84
CA GLY A 15 10.53 -13.40 12.17
C GLY A 15 10.01 -14.76 12.65
N LEU A 16 10.19 -15.83 11.87
CA LEU A 16 9.80 -17.19 12.24
C LEU A 16 10.95 -17.96 12.90
N TRP A 17 10.60 -19.10 13.49
CA TRP A 17 11.59 -20.00 14.10
C TRP A 17 12.19 -20.91 13.03
N HIS A 18 13.50 -20.83 12.85
CA HIS A 18 14.26 -21.77 12.03
C HIS A 18 15.09 -22.72 12.88
N SER A 19 15.21 -23.95 12.41
CA SER A 19 16.08 -24.98 12.96
C SER A 19 17.39 -25.02 12.17
N VAL A 20 18.52 -24.90 12.88
CA VAL A 20 19.85 -24.89 12.27
C VAL A 20 20.71 -25.96 12.94
N TYR A 21 21.27 -26.85 12.14
CA TYR A 21 22.27 -27.84 12.55
C TYR A 21 23.54 -27.63 11.75
N PHE A 22 24.70 -27.67 12.41
CA PHE A 22 26.00 -27.48 11.79
C PHE A 22 26.96 -28.56 12.29
N GLU A 23 27.69 -29.16 11.35
CA GLU A 23 28.69 -30.17 11.61
C GLU A 23 29.90 -29.95 10.69
N ILE A 24 31.08 -30.08 11.26
CA ILE A 24 32.34 -29.94 10.54
C ILE A 24 33.26 -31.11 10.86
N SER A 25 33.87 -31.66 9.81
CA SER A 25 34.87 -32.70 9.88
C SER A 25 36.13 -32.26 9.12
N GLN A 26 37.19 -33.07 9.15
CA GLN A 26 38.43 -32.79 8.44
C GLN A 26 38.26 -32.69 6.91
N THR A 27 37.16 -33.21 6.36
CA THR A 27 36.91 -33.28 4.91
C THR A 27 35.56 -32.73 4.46
N THR A 28 34.64 -32.46 5.40
CA THR A 28 33.27 -32.07 5.07
C THR A 28 32.75 -30.99 6.02
N VAL A 29 31.95 -30.09 5.47
CA VAL A 29 31.12 -29.13 6.21
C VAL A 29 29.68 -29.41 5.83
N ARG A 30 28.85 -29.71 6.84
CA ARG A 30 27.43 -30.01 6.69
C ARG A 30 26.60 -29.01 7.48
N THR A 31 25.65 -28.37 6.80
CA THR A 31 24.66 -27.49 7.43
C THR A 31 23.27 -27.99 7.06
N ILE A 32 22.35 -28.02 8.03
CA ILE A 32 20.95 -28.36 7.80
C ILE A 32 20.11 -27.20 8.30
N VAL A 33 19.29 -26.62 7.43
CA VAL A 33 18.36 -25.54 7.79
C VAL A 33 16.95 -26.00 7.44
N ASP A 34 16.07 -26.10 8.44
CA ASP A 34 14.69 -26.57 8.30
C ASP A 34 14.56 -27.90 7.52
N GLY A 35 15.47 -28.82 7.83
CA GLY A 35 15.53 -30.15 7.22
C GLY A 35 16.19 -30.19 5.83
N ARG A 36 16.59 -29.06 5.26
CA ARG A 36 17.33 -29.00 3.99
C ARG A 36 18.82 -29.11 4.23
N GLU A 37 19.46 -30.10 3.62
CA GLU A 37 20.90 -30.34 3.73
C GLU A 37 21.70 -29.51 2.71
N TYR A 38 22.78 -28.89 3.21
CA TYR A 38 23.79 -28.17 2.45
C TYR A 38 25.17 -28.75 2.81
N ASN A 39 25.74 -29.53 1.89
CA ASN A 39 26.99 -30.25 2.09
C ASN A 39 28.10 -29.68 1.20
N THR A 40 29.27 -29.39 1.79
CA THR A 40 30.48 -28.97 1.09
C THR A 40 31.62 -29.91 1.43
N ASN A 41 32.26 -30.47 0.40
CA ASN A 41 33.48 -31.26 0.57
C ASN A 41 34.69 -30.32 0.57
N GLN A 42 35.34 -30.18 1.72
CA GLN A 42 36.51 -29.34 1.91
C GLN A 42 37.51 -30.04 2.84
N THR A 43 38.68 -30.39 2.30
CA THR A 43 39.77 -31.01 3.08
C THR A 43 40.61 -29.94 3.75
N PHE A 44 40.59 -29.90 5.08
CA PHE A 44 41.43 -29.02 5.88
C PHE A 44 42.84 -29.61 5.97
N THR A 45 43.86 -28.82 5.64
CA THR A 45 45.27 -29.23 5.69
C THR A 45 45.80 -29.34 7.12
N GLU A 46 45.29 -28.50 8.03
CA GLU A 46 45.59 -28.56 9.46
C GLU A 46 44.46 -29.22 10.23
N ARG A 47 44.78 -29.84 11.37
CA ARG A 47 43.76 -30.40 12.27
C ARG A 47 42.85 -29.30 12.78
N ILE A 48 41.55 -29.52 12.68
CA ILE A 48 40.55 -28.62 13.23
C ILE A 48 40.68 -28.62 14.75
N ASN A 49 41.06 -27.47 15.31
CA ASN A 49 41.13 -27.24 16.74
C ASN A 49 40.20 -26.08 17.10
N PHE A 50 39.37 -26.28 18.11
CA PHE A 50 38.50 -25.24 18.65
C PHE A 50 39.11 -24.68 19.93
N GLU A 51 38.90 -23.39 20.16
CA GLU A 51 39.21 -22.77 21.44
C GLU A 51 38.31 -23.34 22.55
N LYS A 52 38.73 -23.15 23.80
CA LYS A 52 37.94 -23.58 24.96
C LYS A 52 36.70 -22.72 25.19
N VAL A 53 36.63 -21.54 24.59
CA VAL A 53 35.58 -20.55 24.80
C VAL A 53 34.81 -20.40 23.49
N PHE A 54 33.48 -20.53 23.59
CA PHE A 54 32.56 -20.29 22.48
C PHE A 54 31.67 -19.11 22.84
N TYR A 55 31.42 -18.25 21.86
CA TYR A 55 30.50 -17.14 22.00
C TYR A 55 29.20 -17.43 21.23
N ILE A 56 28.08 -16.98 21.79
CA ILE A 56 26.75 -17.17 21.20
C ILE A 56 26.16 -15.79 20.95
N GLY A 57 25.70 -15.54 19.72
CA GLY A 57 25.03 -14.29 19.35
C GLY A 57 25.93 -13.06 19.19
N GLY A 58 27.25 -13.19 19.32
CA GLY A 58 28.20 -12.09 19.12
C GLY A 58 29.63 -12.54 19.47
N GLY A 59 30.65 -11.75 19.12
CA GLY A 59 32.05 -12.09 19.40
C GLY A 59 32.88 -10.87 19.78
N ARG A 60 34.16 -11.09 20.14
CA ARG A 60 35.14 -10.01 20.38
C ARG A 60 36.21 -10.01 19.27
N PRO A 61 36.55 -8.85 18.67
CA PRO A 61 35.90 -7.56 18.83
C PRO A 61 34.49 -7.54 18.22
N GLN A 62 33.55 -6.85 18.86
CA GLN A 62 32.17 -6.74 18.38
C GLN A 62 32.14 -5.88 17.11
N LYS A 63 32.00 -6.52 15.95
CA LYS A 63 31.70 -5.80 14.70
C LYS A 63 30.21 -5.90 14.34
N PHE A 64 29.61 -7.07 14.56
CA PHE A 64 28.19 -7.34 14.39
C PHE A 64 27.76 -8.39 15.43
N SER A 65 26.57 -8.26 15.98
CA SER A 65 25.94 -9.22 16.88
C SER A 65 24.59 -9.67 16.32
N PHE A 66 24.15 -10.84 16.75
CA PHE A 66 22.83 -11.35 16.45
C PHE A 66 21.77 -10.58 17.23
N GLN A 67 20.71 -10.19 16.55
CA GLN A 67 19.52 -9.61 17.15
C GLN A 67 18.32 -10.49 16.79
N GLY A 68 17.75 -11.15 17.79
CA GLY A 68 16.65 -12.07 17.60
C GLY A 68 16.52 -13.01 18.79
N CYS A 69 15.90 -14.17 18.55
CA CYS A 69 15.71 -15.18 19.57
C CYS A 69 16.48 -16.46 19.24
N MET A 70 17.05 -17.08 20.27
CA MET A 70 17.62 -18.42 20.18
C MET A 70 17.01 -19.30 21.26
N ARG A 71 16.81 -20.59 20.96
CA ARG A 71 16.36 -21.59 21.92
C ARG A 71 16.94 -22.94 21.56
N ARG A 72 17.01 -23.85 22.55
CA ARG A 72 17.47 -25.24 22.38
C ARG A 72 18.86 -25.31 21.72
N ILE A 73 19.80 -24.56 22.28
CA ILE A 73 21.20 -24.54 21.81
C ILE A 73 21.92 -25.75 22.40
N ASN A 74 22.54 -26.53 21.53
CA ASN A 74 23.31 -27.70 21.88
C ASN A 74 24.65 -27.67 21.14
N VAL A 75 25.74 -28.01 21.83
CA VAL A 75 27.09 -28.11 21.26
C VAL A 75 27.62 -29.49 21.57
N ASN A 76 27.94 -30.28 20.54
CA ASN A 76 28.44 -31.65 20.69
C ASN A 76 27.59 -32.53 21.63
N ALA A 77 26.27 -32.53 21.41
CA ALA A 77 25.27 -33.25 22.22
C ALA A 77 25.09 -32.72 23.66
N GLN A 78 25.76 -31.63 24.05
CA GLN A 78 25.59 -31.01 25.36
C GLN A 78 24.74 -29.73 25.27
N ASP A 79 23.67 -29.68 26.07
CA ASP A 79 22.80 -28.50 26.12
C ASP A 79 23.50 -27.33 26.77
N VAL A 80 23.35 -26.15 26.17
CA VAL A 80 23.83 -24.89 26.74
C VAL A 80 22.85 -24.43 27.80
N ILE A 81 23.24 -24.56 29.07
CA ILE A 81 22.42 -24.19 30.22
C ILE A 81 22.68 -22.73 30.59
N TRP A 82 21.64 -21.89 30.53
CA TRP A 82 21.73 -20.46 30.83
C TRP A 82 22.42 -20.14 32.17
N ALA A 83 22.14 -20.92 33.22
CA ALA A 83 22.74 -20.70 34.54
C ALA A 83 24.26 -20.95 34.59
N GLN A 84 24.82 -21.69 33.62
CA GLN A 84 26.23 -22.09 33.58
C GLN A 84 27.09 -21.21 32.65
N LEU A 85 26.49 -20.29 31.90
CA LEU A 85 27.23 -19.34 31.05
C LEU A 85 28.08 -18.39 31.91
N ASP A 86 29.16 -17.84 31.38
CA ASP A 86 29.96 -16.83 32.08
C ASP A 86 29.14 -15.54 32.28
N PRO A 87 28.82 -15.11 33.52
CA PRO A 87 28.04 -13.90 33.75
C PRO A 87 28.76 -12.61 33.36
N GLU A 88 30.10 -12.56 33.39
CA GLU A 88 30.86 -11.35 33.05
C GLU A 88 30.86 -11.06 31.55
N SER A 89 30.65 -12.10 30.73
CA SER A 89 30.60 -12.00 29.27
C SER A 89 29.17 -11.82 28.73
N ARG A 90 28.13 -11.80 29.58
CA ARG A 90 26.73 -11.64 29.15
C ARG A 90 26.38 -10.16 28.94
N SER A 91 25.76 -9.86 27.81
CA SER A 91 25.13 -8.54 27.60
C SER A 91 23.90 -8.39 28.49
N SER A 92 23.72 -7.21 29.07
CA SER A 92 22.52 -6.84 29.84
C SER A 92 21.25 -6.77 29.00
N GLU A 93 21.39 -6.76 27.66
CA GLU A 93 20.26 -6.72 26.72
C GLU A 93 19.62 -8.11 26.49
N ILE A 94 20.22 -9.20 26.98
CA ILE A 94 19.69 -10.55 26.79
C ILE A 94 18.58 -10.81 27.82
N VAL A 95 17.38 -11.11 27.33
CA VAL A 95 16.23 -11.53 28.16
C VAL A 95 16.10 -13.05 28.12
N ASN A 96 16.24 -13.71 29.27
CA ASN A 96 16.06 -15.16 29.37
C ASN A 96 14.58 -15.52 29.61
N GLY A 97 14.12 -16.61 28.97
CA GLY A 97 12.78 -17.16 29.17
C GLY A 97 11.68 -16.57 28.30
N SER A 98 11.96 -15.53 27.51
CA SER A 98 11.01 -14.93 26.58
C SER A 98 11.66 -14.54 25.27
N CYS A 99 10.91 -14.66 24.17
CA CYS A 99 11.26 -14.09 22.88
C CYS A 99 10.35 -12.88 22.63
N LEU A 100 10.89 -11.67 22.70
CA LEU A 100 10.13 -10.42 22.57
C LEU A 100 10.31 -9.76 21.19
N VAL A 101 10.66 -10.55 20.17
CA VAL A 101 10.71 -10.06 18.79
C VAL A 101 9.29 -9.68 18.40
N THR A 102 9.08 -8.37 18.22
CA THR A 102 7.81 -7.82 17.77
C THR A 102 7.88 -7.66 16.27
N ASP A 103 6.94 -8.29 15.55
CA ASP A 103 6.70 -7.99 14.16
C ASP A 103 6.07 -6.60 14.06
N ARG A 104 6.91 -5.60 13.76
CA ARG A 104 6.51 -4.19 13.62
C ARG A 104 5.76 -3.91 12.32
N CYS A 105 5.75 -4.85 11.38
CA CYS A 105 5.01 -4.77 10.13
C CYS A 105 3.62 -5.43 10.20
N SER A 106 3.19 -5.91 11.37
CA SER A 106 1.89 -6.58 11.53
C SER A 106 1.07 -5.99 12.70
N PRO A 107 -0.08 -5.33 12.43
CA PRO A 107 -0.59 -4.98 11.09
C PRO A 107 0.32 -3.97 10.39
N ASN A 108 0.31 -3.95 9.05
CA ASN A 108 1.17 -3.06 8.25
C ASN A 108 0.97 -1.58 8.69
N PRO A 109 1.98 -0.92 9.26
CA PRO A 109 1.87 0.46 9.72
C PRO A 109 1.92 1.48 8.57
N CYS A 110 2.36 1.07 7.38
CA CYS A 110 2.53 1.94 6.22
C CYS A 110 1.19 2.23 5.54
N LYS A 111 0.92 3.49 5.25
CA LYS A 111 -0.30 3.93 4.57
C LYS A 111 -0.25 3.64 3.06
N HIS A 112 -1.42 3.71 2.42
CA HIS A 112 -1.57 3.58 0.96
C HIS A 112 -0.96 2.29 0.40
N GLU A 113 -1.12 1.19 1.15
CA GLU A 113 -0.65 -0.15 0.80
C GLU A 113 0.88 -0.25 0.56
N ALA A 114 1.63 0.72 1.08
CA ALA A 114 3.07 0.76 0.96
C ALA A 114 3.72 -0.50 1.60
N PRO A 115 4.75 -1.10 0.96
CA PRO A 115 5.49 -2.21 1.53
C PRO A 115 6.17 -1.84 2.85
N CYS A 116 6.05 -2.71 3.86
CA CYS A 116 6.75 -2.59 5.13
C CYS A 116 7.92 -3.56 5.20
N THR A 117 9.06 -3.07 5.69
CA THR A 117 10.23 -3.88 6.06
C THR A 117 10.64 -3.53 7.49
N GLN A 118 11.34 -4.43 8.19
CA GLN A 118 11.78 -4.15 9.56
C GLN A 118 13.17 -4.69 9.85
N ASN A 119 13.78 -4.12 10.89
CA ASN A 119 14.93 -4.70 11.58
C ASN A 119 14.58 -4.85 13.08
N GLY A 120 15.52 -5.32 13.89
CA GLY A 120 15.21 -5.56 15.31
C GLY A 120 14.97 -4.29 16.14
N ALA A 121 15.27 -3.09 15.62
CA ALA A 121 15.04 -1.81 16.29
C ALA A 121 13.77 -1.09 15.80
N THR A 122 13.51 -1.08 14.49
CA THR A 122 12.46 -0.26 13.86
C THR A 122 11.90 -0.93 12.59
N PHE A 123 10.85 -0.33 12.03
CA PHE A 123 10.36 -0.63 10.69
C PHE A 123 10.62 0.54 9.72
N PHE A 124 10.45 0.26 8.43
CA PHE A 124 10.61 1.18 7.32
C PHE A 124 9.51 0.93 6.29
N CYS A 125 8.96 2.02 5.76
CA CYS A 125 7.98 1.98 4.68
C CYS A 125 8.63 2.39 3.37
N ASP A 126 8.44 1.59 2.33
CA ASP A 126 8.79 2.00 0.97
C ASP A 126 7.63 2.79 0.36
N CYS A 127 7.73 4.12 0.40
CA CYS A 127 6.72 4.99 -0.19
C CYS A 127 6.90 5.18 -1.70
N SER A 128 7.93 4.56 -2.31
CA SER A 128 8.18 4.65 -3.74
C SER A 128 6.97 4.14 -4.51
N ASN A 129 6.44 4.97 -5.42
CA ASN A 129 5.24 4.70 -6.22
C ASN A 129 3.89 4.79 -5.51
N THR A 130 3.84 5.33 -4.29
CA THR A 130 2.57 5.60 -3.61
C THR A 130 2.00 6.98 -3.96
N GLY A 131 2.87 7.94 -4.31
CA GLY A 131 2.49 9.36 -4.39
C GLY A 131 2.42 10.04 -3.02
N TYR A 132 2.95 9.38 -1.98
CA TYR A 132 3.01 9.87 -0.62
C TYR A 132 4.43 9.76 -0.06
N SER A 133 4.70 10.53 0.98
CA SER A 133 5.99 10.63 1.67
C SER A 133 5.84 10.62 3.20
N GLY A 134 6.96 10.77 3.90
CA GLY A 134 7.06 10.65 5.35
C GLY A 134 7.28 9.21 5.81
N ALA A 135 7.61 9.03 7.09
CA ALA A 135 8.06 7.75 7.65
C ALA A 135 7.07 6.57 7.48
N VAL A 136 5.79 6.88 7.31
CA VAL A 136 4.70 5.91 7.12
C VAL A 136 3.83 6.22 5.89
N CYS A 137 4.36 7.00 4.94
CA CYS A 137 3.66 7.39 3.71
C CYS A 137 2.35 8.16 3.97
N HIS A 138 2.32 9.03 4.98
CA HIS A 138 1.12 9.77 5.41
C HIS A 138 1.07 11.21 4.88
N GLN A 139 2.04 11.65 4.10
CA GLN A 139 2.10 13.00 3.55
C GLN A 139 1.86 12.92 2.05
N SER A 140 0.77 13.49 1.55
CA SER A 140 0.52 13.51 0.12
C SER A 140 1.55 14.37 -0.60
N GLU A 141 2.03 13.90 -1.75
CA GLU A 141 2.86 14.69 -2.67
C GLU A 141 2.01 15.40 -3.73
N TYR A 142 0.70 15.15 -3.75
CA TYR A 142 -0.23 15.78 -4.68
C TYR A 142 -0.78 17.09 -4.12
N PHE A 143 -1.15 18.00 -5.02
CA PHE A 143 -1.88 19.20 -4.64
C PHE A 143 -3.31 18.87 -4.19
N THR A 144 -3.86 19.66 -3.28
CA THR A 144 -5.19 19.42 -2.70
C THR A 144 -6.35 19.93 -3.55
N SER A 145 -6.06 20.79 -4.53
CA SER A 145 -7.04 21.41 -5.42
C SER A 145 -6.38 22.08 -6.63
N CYS A 146 -7.15 22.36 -7.69
CA CYS A 146 -6.67 23.19 -8.79
C CYS A 146 -6.33 24.62 -8.34
N SER A 147 -7.02 25.17 -7.34
CA SER A 147 -6.68 26.49 -6.79
C SER A 147 -5.25 26.54 -6.26
N GLU A 148 -4.80 25.48 -5.60
CA GLU A 148 -3.43 25.34 -5.11
C GLU A 148 -2.43 25.20 -6.27
N VAL A 149 -2.73 24.34 -7.25
CA VAL A 149 -1.92 24.18 -8.47
C VAL A 149 -1.76 25.53 -9.18
N GLY A 150 -2.81 26.34 -9.22
CA GLY A 150 -2.83 27.67 -9.85
C GLY A 150 -1.83 28.65 -9.23
N LEU A 151 -1.51 28.53 -7.94
CA LEU A 151 -0.50 29.37 -7.27
C LEU A 151 0.91 29.17 -7.85
N PHE A 152 1.20 27.98 -8.37
CA PHE A 152 2.51 27.62 -8.90
C PHE A 152 2.55 27.66 -10.43
N TYR A 153 1.51 27.16 -11.09
CA TYR A 153 1.51 26.92 -12.54
C TYR A 153 0.54 27.80 -13.33
N GLY A 154 -0.37 28.51 -12.66
CA GLY A 154 -1.44 29.27 -13.33
C GLY A 154 -0.95 30.43 -14.20
N GLN A 155 0.30 30.89 -13.99
CA GLN A 155 0.92 31.91 -14.85
C GLN A 155 1.57 31.33 -16.12
N THR A 156 2.03 30.08 -16.05
CA THR A 156 2.81 29.44 -17.11
C THR A 156 1.98 28.53 -18.00
N ALA A 157 0.89 27.98 -17.47
CA ALA A 157 0.01 27.07 -18.18
C ALA A 157 -1.45 27.51 -17.97
N PRO A 158 -2.19 27.90 -19.03
CA PRO A 158 -3.60 28.25 -18.89
C PRO A 158 -4.46 27.02 -18.56
N GLN A 159 -4.02 25.82 -18.95
CA GLN A 159 -4.66 24.55 -18.62
C GLN A 159 -3.59 23.48 -18.38
N ILE A 160 -3.82 22.61 -17.40
CA ILE A 160 -2.89 21.51 -17.06
C ILE A 160 -3.64 20.29 -16.52
N ASN A 161 -3.27 19.10 -16.98
CA ASN A 161 -3.72 17.85 -16.37
C ASN A 161 -2.81 17.52 -15.18
N VAL A 162 -3.41 17.33 -14.01
CA VAL A 162 -2.68 17.06 -12.77
C VAL A 162 -3.48 16.10 -11.89
N THR A 163 -2.78 15.29 -11.11
CA THR A 163 -3.40 14.47 -10.07
C THR A 163 -3.54 15.30 -8.81
N ILE A 164 -4.75 15.36 -8.28
CA ILE A 164 -5.04 16.02 -7.00
C ILE A 164 -5.48 14.99 -5.96
N ASP A 165 -5.23 15.32 -4.71
CA ASP A 165 -5.60 14.53 -3.54
C ASP A 165 -6.48 15.37 -2.62
N LEU A 166 -7.76 15.03 -2.51
CA LEU A 166 -8.72 15.88 -1.83
C LEU A 166 -8.62 15.84 -0.30
N ASP A 167 -8.07 14.79 0.28
CA ASP A 167 -8.04 14.55 1.72
C ASP A 167 -6.65 14.18 2.26
N GLY A 168 -5.62 14.15 1.40
CA GLY A 168 -4.26 13.85 1.80
C GLY A 168 -4.15 12.38 2.16
N SER A 169 -3.65 12.06 3.36
CA SER A 169 -3.61 10.67 3.84
C SER A 169 -4.96 10.16 4.36
N GLY A 170 -6.06 10.64 3.78
CA GLY A 170 -7.40 10.21 4.11
C GLY A 170 -7.76 8.87 3.45
N VAL A 171 -9.03 8.70 3.08
CA VAL A 171 -9.54 7.44 2.52
C VAL A 171 -9.85 7.56 1.04
N LEU A 172 -9.78 8.76 0.45
CA LEU A 172 -10.06 8.98 -0.94
C LEU A 172 -8.79 8.81 -1.76
N ASP A 173 -8.86 7.98 -2.80
CA ASP A 173 -7.75 7.87 -3.74
C ASP A 173 -7.58 9.17 -4.54
N PRO A 174 -6.33 9.58 -4.81
CA PRO A 174 -6.04 10.72 -5.67
C PRO A 174 -6.43 10.42 -7.12
N PHE A 175 -6.88 11.44 -7.83
CA PHE A 175 -7.37 11.30 -9.21
C PHE A 175 -6.97 12.48 -10.09
N THR A 176 -6.87 12.22 -11.39
CA THR A 176 -6.45 13.21 -12.38
C THR A 176 -7.61 14.12 -12.78
N VAL A 177 -7.34 15.41 -12.82
CA VAL A 177 -8.25 16.46 -13.26
C VAL A 177 -7.56 17.36 -14.30
N LEU A 178 -8.36 18.04 -15.11
CA LEU A 178 -7.90 19.17 -15.89
C LEU A 178 -8.15 20.44 -15.06
N CYS A 179 -7.07 21.10 -14.64
CA CYS A 179 -7.15 22.42 -14.05
C CYS A 179 -7.14 23.48 -15.15
N ASP A 180 -8.08 24.41 -15.10
CA ASP A 180 -8.23 25.50 -16.06
C ASP A 180 -8.09 26.84 -15.33
N PHE A 181 -7.07 27.59 -15.72
CA PHE A 181 -6.65 28.87 -15.16
C PHE A 181 -6.84 30.02 -16.16
N THR A 182 -7.63 29.80 -17.22
CA THR A 182 -7.92 30.83 -18.22
C THR A 182 -8.54 32.08 -17.58
N ASP A 183 -9.44 31.89 -16.59
CA ASP A 183 -9.81 32.93 -15.63
C ASP A 183 -8.96 32.80 -14.36
N ARG A 184 -8.03 33.75 -14.17
CA ARG A 184 -7.10 33.75 -13.03
C ARG A 184 -7.79 33.93 -11.68
N ASN A 185 -8.99 34.52 -11.64
CA ASN A 185 -9.73 34.72 -10.40
C ASN A 185 -10.59 33.51 -10.04
N ASN A 186 -10.93 32.67 -11.01
CA ASN A 186 -11.78 31.51 -10.84
C ASN A 186 -11.14 30.25 -11.45
N PRO A 187 -10.12 29.67 -10.78
CA PRO A 187 -9.57 28.37 -11.19
C PRO A 187 -10.65 27.30 -11.23
N GLU A 188 -10.80 26.63 -12.37
CA GLU A 188 -11.78 25.56 -12.54
C GLU A 188 -11.13 24.19 -12.42
N THR A 189 -11.82 23.26 -11.75
CA THR A 189 -11.49 21.84 -11.75
C THR A 189 -12.43 21.10 -12.68
N ARG A 190 -11.92 20.60 -13.81
CA ARG A 190 -12.70 19.87 -14.81
C ARG A 190 -12.38 18.38 -14.74
N ILE A 191 -13.43 17.57 -14.60
CA ILE A 191 -13.39 16.11 -14.76
C ILE A 191 -14.21 15.74 -15.98
N GLN A 192 -13.65 14.88 -16.84
CA GLN A 192 -14.36 14.32 -17.98
C GLN A 192 -14.73 12.86 -17.73
N HIS A 193 -15.83 12.42 -18.31
CA HIS A 193 -16.19 11.00 -18.38
C HIS A 193 -15.96 10.45 -19.78
N THR A 194 -15.99 9.12 -19.92
CA THR A 194 -15.72 8.38 -21.16
C THR A 194 -16.67 8.68 -22.34
N ASP A 195 -17.72 9.47 -22.15
CA ASP A 195 -18.84 9.60 -23.09
C ASP A 195 -19.12 11.06 -23.47
N GLY A 196 -18.09 11.81 -23.85
CA GLY A 196 -18.21 13.24 -24.19
C GLY A 196 -18.98 13.55 -25.48
N ASN A 197 -19.35 12.54 -26.27
CA ASN A 197 -20.05 12.70 -27.55
C ASN A 197 -21.50 12.21 -27.49
N PHE A 198 -22.34 12.73 -28.39
CA PHE A 198 -23.69 12.20 -28.58
C PHE A 198 -23.64 10.73 -29.00
N LEU A 199 -24.37 9.90 -28.27
CA LEU A 199 -24.59 8.51 -28.62
C LEU A 199 -26.03 8.31 -29.10
N SER A 200 -26.19 7.69 -30.27
CA SER A 200 -27.50 7.22 -30.73
C SER A 200 -27.92 6.01 -29.90
N VAL A 201 -29.15 6.04 -29.36
CA VAL A 201 -29.75 4.95 -28.59
C VAL A 201 -31.01 4.52 -29.32
N ASP A 202 -30.96 3.37 -29.99
CA ASP A 202 -32.07 2.76 -30.72
C ASP A 202 -32.26 1.29 -30.29
N GLY A 203 -33.48 0.77 -30.41
CA GLY A 203 -33.83 -0.61 -30.01
C GLY A 203 -34.17 -0.81 -28.52
N PHE A 204 -34.38 0.28 -27.76
CA PHE A 204 -34.63 0.26 -26.31
C PHE A 204 -35.98 0.91 -25.94
N GLN A 205 -37.09 0.41 -26.50
CA GLN A 205 -38.42 1.01 -26.36
C GLN A 205 -39.11 0.71 -25.01
N ASN A 206 -38.65 -0.31 -24.27
CA ASN A 206 -39.25 -0.70 -22.99
C ASN A 206 -38.69 0.14 -21.81
N PRO A 207 -39.46 0.36 -20.74
CA PRO A 207 -39.00 1.15 -19.60
C PRO A 207 -37.76 0.52 -18.97
N GLY A 208 -36.71 1.33 -18.76
CA GLY A 208 -35.45 0.89 -18.17
C GLY A 208 -34.61 -0.06 -19.03
N SER A 209 -34.98 -0.28 -20.29
CA SER A 209 -34.27 -1.18 -21.21
C SER A 209 -32.90 -0.64 -21.63
N TYR A 210 -32.68 0.68 -21.57
CA TYR A 210 -31.37 1.31 -21.72
C TYR A 210 -30.89 1.88 -20.38
N LYS A 211 -29.65 1.54 -20.01
CA LYS A 211 -28.94 2.10 -18.86
C LYS A 211 -27.51 2.38 -19.27
N ARG A 212 -26.98 3.52 -18.85
CA ARG A 212 -25.58 3.88 -19.07
C ARG A 212 -24.95 4.36 -17.78
N ILE A 213 -23.76 3.85 -17.51
CA ILE A 213 -22.94 4.27 -16.38
C ILE A 213 -21.84 5.17 -16.95
N LEU A 214 -21.76 6.40 -16.45
CA LEU A 214 -20.68 7.31 -16.82
C LEU A 214 -19.44 6.94 -16.02
N ASN A 215 -18.34 6.64 -16.71
CA ASN A 215 -17.06 6.34 -16.08
C ASN A 215 -16.20 7.61 -16.05
N TYR A 216 -15.84 8.06 -14.84
CA TYR A 216 -15.01 9.24 -14.58
C TYR A 216 -13.53 8.88 -14.37
N GLY A 217 -13.09 7.78 -14.96
CA GLY A 217 -11.72 7.29 -14.83
C GLY A 217 -11.43 6.77 -13.42
N LYS A 218 -10.36 7.28 -12.81
CA LYS A 218 -9.95 6.89 -11.44
C LYS A 218 -10.75 7.59 -10.33
N ALA A 219 -11.57 8.59 -10.65
CA ALA A 219 -12.34 9.29 -9.64
C ALA A 219 -13.49 8.42 -9.12
N SER A 220 -13.40 7.98 -7.86
CA SER A 220 -14.44 7.18 -7.21
C SER A 220 -15.71 8.02 -6.96
N ARG A 221 -16.86 7.36 -6.74
CA ARG A 221 -18.11 8.07 -6.39
C ARG A 221 -17.96 8.93 -5.13
N ALA A 222 -17.19 8.46 -4.15
CA ALA A 222 -16.90 9.20 -2.93
C ALA A 222 -16.02 10.43 -3.21
N ALA A 223 -14.98 10.27 -4.03
CA ALA A 223 -14.10 11.36 -4.44
C ALA A 223 -14.87 12.43 -5.25
N LEU A 224 -15.74 12.03 -6.18
CA LEU A 224 -16.60 12.95 -6.93
C LEU A 224 -17.59 13.69 -6.01
N ALA A 225 -18.19 12.98 -5.05
CA ALA A 225 -19.10 13.60 -4.09
C ALA A 225 -18.37 14.64 -3.22
N GLU A 226 -17.14 14.34 -2.80
CA GLU A 226 -16.30 15.25 -2.04
C GLU A 226 -15.84 16.44 -2.88
N LEU A 227 -15.47 16.23 -4.14
CA LEU A 227 -15.15 17.31 -5.08
C LEU A 227 -16.33 18.28 -5.22
N THR A 228 -17.54 17.76 -5.46
CA THR A 228 -18.76 18.57 -5.53
C THR A 228 -19.05 19.28 -4.21
N ARG A 229 -18.76 18.66 -3.07
CA ARG A 229 -18.97 19.25 -1.74
C ARG A 229 -18.01 20.41 -1.47
N ARG A 230 -16.77 20.34 -1.95
CA ARG A 230 -15.73 21.37 -1.79
C ARG A 230 -15.84 22.51 -2.82
N ALA A 231 -16.53 22.28 -3.93
CA ALA A 231 -16.72 23.28 -4.97
C ALA A 231 -17.62 24.44 -4.49
N MET A 232 -17.18 25.69 -4.71
CA MET A 232 -18.05 26.85 -4.49
C MET A 232 -19.24 26.87 -5.45
N TYR A 233 -18.98 26.48 -6.70
CA TYR A 233 -19.97 26.33 -7.76
C TYR A 233 -19.66 25.03 -8.51
N CYS A 234 -20.67 24.20 -8.74
CA CYS A 234 -20.53 22.95 -9.48
C CYS A 234 -21.63 22.87 -10.53
N GLU A 235 -21.24 22.71 -11.78
CA GLU A 235 -22.15 22.47 -12.90
C GLU A 235 -21.87 21.09 -13.50
N GLN A 236 -22.95 20.38 -13.83
CA GLN A 236 -22.91 19.15 -14.60
C GLN A 236 -24.02 19.21 -15.64
N SER A 237 -23.69 18.96 -16.90
CA SER A 237 -24.65 18.96 -18.00
C SER A 237 -24.81 17.55 -18.58
N VAL A 238 -26.05 17.09 -18.76
CA VAL A 238 -26.39 15.89 -19.54
C VAL A 238 -27.38 16.30 -20.63
N ALA A 239 -27.02 16.06 -21.89
CA ALA A 239 -27.86 16.38 -23.03
C ALA A 239 -28.58 15.13 -23.55
N TYR A 240 -29.91 15.17 -23.60
CA TYR A 240 -30.75 14.14 -24.19
C TYR A 240 -31.52 14.69 -25.38
N ARG A 241 -31.38 14.06 -26.55
CA ARG A 241 -32.11 14.42 -27.78
C ARG A 241 -32.92 13.22 -28.25
N CYS A 242 -34.22 13.41 -28.42
CA CYS A 242 -35.14 12.33 -28.76
C CYS A 242 -36.22 12.80 -29.73
N TRP A 243 -36.80 11.84 -30.44
CA TRP A 243 -38.03 12.01 -31.19
C TRP A 243 -39.17 11.27 -30.46
N ASN A 244 -40.30 11.95 -30.17
CA ASN A 244 -41.48 11.39 -29.50
C ASN A 244 -41.28 10.79 -28.08
N ALA A 245 -40.21 11.11 -27.34
CA ALA A 245 -40.06 10.60 -25.96
C ALA A 245 -40.99 11.33 -24.98
N LYS A 246 -41.67 10.56 -24.12
CA LYS A 246 -42.58 11.06 -23.08
C LYS A 246 -41.84 11.30 -21.75
N LEU A 247 -40.88 12.23 -21.76
CA LEU A 247 -39.95 12.42 -20.63
C LEU A 247 -40.56 13.18 -19.44
N LEU A 248 -41.31 14.25 -19.67
CA LEU A 248 -41.87 15.12 -18.62
C LEU A 248 -43.39 15.21 -18.72
N ALA A 249 -44.06 15.41 -17.59
CA ALA A 249 -45.49 15.72 -17.57
C ALA A 249 -45.79 17.03 -18.28
N LYS A 250 -46.98 17.14 -18.86
CA LYS A 250 -47.51 18.46 -19.23
C LYS A 250 -47.69 19.32 -17.97
N PRO A 251 -47.51 20.65 -18.06
CA PRO A 251 -47.78 21.56 -16.95
C PRO A 251 -49.21 21.42 -16.43
N GLN A 252 -49.41 21.67 -15.14
CA GLN A 252 -50.72 21.59 -14.49
C GLN A 252 -51.75 22.46 -15.22
N GLY A 253 -52.88 21.87 -15.64
CA GLY A 253 -53.91 22.53 -16.46
C GLY A 253 -53.85 22.24 -17.96
N TYR A 254 -52.82 21.52 -18.43
CA TYR A 254 -52.74 20.99 -19.80
C TYR A 254 -52.78 19.45 -19.77
N GLY A 255 -53.90 18.84 -20.17
CA GLY A 255 -54.09 17.38 -20.19
C GLY A 255 -55.10 16.88 -19.14
N ASP A 256 -55.44 15.59 -19.20
CA ASP A 256 -56.45 14.94 -18.34
C ASP A 256 -55.86 14.28 -17.08
N GLY A 257 -54.55 14.42 -16.86
CA GLY A 257 -53.84 13.82 -15.73
C GLY A 257 -53.58 12.31 -15.86
N THR A 258 -53.91 11.69 -16.99
CA THR A 258 -53.68 10.25 -17.26
C THR A 258 -52.43 9.98 -18.09
N GLU A 259 -51.72 11.03 -18.50
CA GLU A 259 -50.51 10.91 -19.32
C GLU A 259 -49.37 10.24 -18.55
N LEU A 260 -49.00 9.04 -18.99
CA LEU A 260 -47.84 8.33 -18.47
C LEU A 260 -46.56 9.09 -18.86
N THR A 261 -45.87 9.62 -17.86
CA THR A 261 -44.55 10.22 -17.97
C THR A 261 -43.50 9.24 -17.49
N TRP A 262 -42.40 9.17 -18.20
CA TRP A 262 -41.40 8.11 -18.02
C TRP A 262 -40.09 8.63 -17.43
N GLY A 263 -40.01 9.94 -17.19
CA GLY A 263 -38.87 10.60 -16.54
C GLY A 263 -39.28 11.28 -15.24
N TRP A 264 -38.41 11.15 -14.24
CA TRP A 264 -38.45 11.89 -13.00
C TRP A 264 -37.02 12.22 -12.59
N TRP A 265 -36.81 13.38 -11.97
CA TRP A 265 -35.51 13.72 -11.38
C TRP A 265 -35.47 13.18 -9.96
N VAL A 266 -34.48 12.34 -9.67
CA VAL A 266 -34.17 11.89 -8.31
C VAL A 266 -32.99 12.72 -7.83
N SER A 267 -33.17 13.42 -6.71
CA SER A 267 -32.10 14.24 -6.13
C SER A 267 -31.16 13.37 -5.30
N ARG A 268 -30.11 13.97 -4.72
CA ARG A 268 -29.12 13.25 -3.89
C ARG A 268 -29.77 12.50 -2.70
N SER A 269 -30.96 12.91 -2.27
CA SER A 269 -31.70 12.32 -1.14
C SER A 269 -32.77 11.28 -1.50
N GLY A 270 -32.95 10.97 -2.79
CA GLY A 270 -34.15 10.27 -3.27
C GLY A 270 -35.24 11.30 -3.55
#